data_AF-H9N4J0-F1
#
_entry.id   AF-H9N4J0-F1
#
_cell.length_a   1.000
_cell.length_b   1.000
_cell.length_c   1.000
_cell.angle_alpha   90.00
_cell.angle_beta   90.00
_cell.angle_gamma   90.00
#
_symmetry.space_group_name_H-M   'P 1'
#
loop_
_entity.id
_entity.type
_entity.pdbx_description
1 polymer ?
#
loop_
_entity_poly.entity_id
_entity_poly.type
_entity_poly.pdbx_seq_one_letter_code
_entity_poly.pdbx_strand_id
1 'polypeptide(L)'
;CVEGAALADGYHNLPQITKEKFQPSFISGGKTLFRTGDLGKQTAPGVIEFIGRKDNQVKVNGYRIDPGEIEYQLSRHAGIEKAIVLPIQIDNLTQLSAYCQTAKDIEISEIREFLSKSLPVYMIPTSFIFIKQFPLTRHGKIDLRSLAEIKSTNQLTQVAYTASRNNLESKLVNIWEKILTKHPIGVFDNFFEIGGHSLLLSRVVTHVHKELNVLVKLADFFKVPTIAGLAALVAKTQYDFQEPIATITQQKSYPMSHGQRRLWALEFLDRNHTAYGMPSAYQFNGNLNIAAFENAFQHLIQRHEILRT
;
A
#
# COMPACT_ATOMS: atom_id res chain seq x y z
N CYS A 1 -10.19 16.02 -19.73
CA CYS A 1 -11.30 16.99 -19.91
C CYS A 1 -11.60 17.11 -21.40
N VAL A 2 -12.88 17.28 -21.77
CA VAL A 2 -13.30 17.40 -23.16
C VAL A 2 -14.16 18.65 -23.31
N GLU A 3 -13.99 19.34 -24.43
CA GLU A 3 -14.77 20.51 -24.83
C GLU A 3 -15.14 20.36 -26.31
N GLY A 4 -16.33 20.85 -26.71
CA GLY A 4 -16.74 20.90 -28.11
C GLY A 4 -18.20 20.53 -28.32
N ALA A 5 -18.60 20.40 -29.59
CA ALA A 5 -19.98 20.16 -30.00
C ALA A 5 -20.55 18.80 -29.56
N ALA A 6 -19.70 17.87 -29.13
CA ALA A 6 -20.11 16.52 -28.70
C ALA A 6 -20.54 16.46 -27.22
N LEU A 7 -20.58 17.60 -26.52
CA LEU A 7 -21.07 17.63 -25.14
C LEU A 7 -22.60 17.56 -25.09
N ALA A 8 -23.13 16.72 -24.21
CA ALA A 8 -24.54 16.72 -23.87
C ALA A 8 -24.90 17.88 -22.92
N ASP A 9 -26.19 18.19 -22.80
CA ASP A 9 -26.69 19.23 -21.89
C ASP A 9 -26.49 18.89 -20.40
N GLY A 10 -26.34 17.60 -20.09
CA GLY A 10 -26.11 17.12 -18.72
C GLY A 10 -26.72 15.75 -18.46
N TYR A 11 -26.81 15.40 -17.17
CA TYR A 11 -27.48 14.20 -16.70
C TYR A 11 -28.96 14.47 -16.39
N HIS A 12 -29.86 13.62 -16.91
CA HIS A 12 -31.30 13.73 -16.69
C HIS A 12 -31.64 13.62 -15.19
N ASN A 13 -32.42 14.58 -14.67
CA ASN A 13 -32.84 14.68 -13.26
C ASN A 13 -31.70 14.69 -12.22
N LEU A 14 -30.47 15.03 -12.61
CA LEU A 14 -29.30 15.05 -11.72
C LEU A 14 -28.54 16.39 -11.81
N PRO A 15 -29.18 17.55 -11.50
CA PRO A 15 -28.60 18.88 -11.71
C PRO A 15 -27.32 19.14 -10.91
N GLN A 16 -27.20 18.56 -9.71
CA GLN A 16 -26.00 18.69 -8.89
C GLN A 16 -24.78 18.02 -9.55
N ILE A 17 -24.96 16.81 -10.09
CA ILE A 17 -23.89 16.07 -10.78
C ILE A 17 -23.54 16.75 -12.11
N THR A 18 -24.55 17.25 -12.84
CA THR A 18 -24.33 18.05 -14.05
C THR A 18 -23.45 19.26 -13.73
N LYS A 19 -23.77 20.03 -12.70
CA LYS A 19 -22.96 21.20 -12.31
C LYS A 19 -21.55 20.82 -11.85
N GLU A 20 -21.37 19.65 -11.24
CA GLU A 20 -20.03 19.15 -10.84
C GLU A 20 -19.18 18.76 -12.06
N LYS A 21 -19.74 18.00 -13.01
CA LYS A 21 -19.01 17.43 -14.14
C LYS A 21 -18.89 18.36 -15.34
N PHE A 22 -19.85 19.26 -15.54
CA PHE A 22 -19.88 20.26 -16.61
C PHE A 22 -19.54 21.62 -16.02
N GLN A 23 -18.28 22.01 -16.14
CA GLN A 23 -17.70 23.21 -15.53
C GLN A 23 -17.39 24.25 -16.60
N PRO A 24 -17.32 25.55 -16.27
CA PRO A 24 -16.80 26.55 -17.20
C PRO A 24 -15.33 26.27 -17.55
N SER A 25 -15.01 26.33 -18.83
CA SER A 25 -13.67 26.15 -19.39
C SER A 25 -12.80 27.33 -19.01
N PHE A 26 -11.60 27.03 -18.52
CA PHE A 26 -10.56 27.99 -18.18
C PHE A 26 -9.71 28.40 -19.39
N ILE A 27 -9.91 27.78 -20.56
CA ILE A 27 -9.12 28.02 -21.77
C ILE A 27 -9.92 28.82 -22.81
N SER A 28 -11.21 28.52 -22.96
CA SER A 28 -12.05 29.03 -24.05
C SER A 28 -13.09 30.07 -23.60
N GLY A 29 -12.75 30.86 -22.58
CA GLY A 29 -13.58 31.99 -22.15
C GLY A 29 -14.92 31.60 -21.53
N GLY A 30 -14.98 30.49 -20.78
CA GLY A 30 -16.16 30.09 -20.01
C GLY A 30 -17.14 29.15 -20.72
N LYS A 31 -16.83 28.65 -21.93
CA LYS A 31 -17.61 27.57 -22.57
C LYS A 31 -17.62 26.30 -21.69
N THR A 32 -18.61 25.43 -21.85
CA THR A 32 -18.72 24.24 -21.01
C THR A 32 -17.62 23.23 -21.31
N LEU A 33 -16.95 22.76 -20.26
CA LEU A 33 -15.95 21.70 -20.28
C LEU A 33 -16.45 20.51 -19.43
N PHE A 34 -16.36 19.31 -20.00
CA PHE A 34 -16.72 18.08 -19.30
C PHE A 34 -15.49 17.43 -18.66
N ARG A 35 -15.58 17.21 -17.35
CA ARG A 35 -14.57 16.48 -16.57
C ARG A 35 -14.82 14.98 -16.69
N THR A 36 -14.09 14.33 -17.58
CA THR A 36 -14.19 12.88 -17.80
C THR A 36 -13.79 12.04 -16.58
N GLY A 37 -12.92 12.60 -15.71
CA GLY A 37 -12.31 11.86 -14.61
C GLY A 37 -11.12 11.00 -15.07
N ASP A 38 -10.74 11.07 -16.34
CA ASP A 38 -9.59 10.37 -16.90
C ASP A 38 -8.31 11.21 -16.74
N LEU A 39 -7.21 10.53 -16.43
CA LEU A 39 -5.86 11.06 -16.48
C LEU A 39 -5.23 10.66 -17.81
N GLY A 40 -4.65 11.64 -18.49
CA GLY A 40 -3.87 11.40 -19.69
C GLY A 40 -2.66 12.32 -19.72
N LYS A 41 -1.63 11.90 -20.43
CA LYS A 41 -0.42 12.67 -20.66
C LYS A 41 -0.25 12.91 -22.15
N GLN A 42 0.13 14.12 -22.49
CA GLN A 42 0.51 14.43 -23.86
C GLN A 42 1.94 13.95 -24.09
N THR A 43 2.12 12.97 -24.99
CA THR A 43 3.43 12.38 -25.31
C THR A 43 4.08 13.05 -26.53
N ALA A 44 3.25 13.51 -27.46
CA ALA A 44 3.62 14.30 -28.63
C ALA A 44 2.49 15.30 -28.95
N PRO A 45 2.74 16.34 -29.77
CA PRO A 45 1.68 17.24 -30.23
C PRO A 45 0.51 16.44 -30.82
N GLY A 46 -0.71 16.66 -30.31
CA GLY A 46 -1.92 15.95 -30.75
C GLY A 46 -2.12 14.52 -30.21
N VAL A 47 -1.14 13.92 -29.53
CA VAL A 47 -1.27 12.55 -28.99
C VAL A 47 -1.45 12.60 -27.48
N ILE A 48 -2.60 12.09 -27.00
CA ILE A 48 -2.90 11.94 -25.57
C ILE A 48 -2.87 10.46 -25.23
N GLU A 49 -1.91 10.05 -24.40
CA GLU A 49 -1.85 8.71 -23.83
C GLU A 49 -2.75 8.65 -22.59
N PHE A 50 -3.66 7.69 -22.55
CA PHE A 50 -4.51 7.44 -21.40
C PHE A 50 -3.70 6.73 -20.29
N ILE A 51 -3.69 7.30 -19.09
CA ILE A 51 -2.94 6.77 -17.93
C ILE A 51 -3.88 5.99 -17.01
N GLY A 52 -5.11 6.45 -16.83
CA GLY A 52 -6.03 5.86 -15.87
C GLY A 52 -7.17 6.82 -15.51
N ARG A 53 -7.85 6.58 -14.39
CA ARG A 53 -8.89 7.48 -13.88
C ARG A 53 -8.47 8.12 -12.57
N LYS A 54 -8.70 9.42 -12.44
CA LYS A 54 -8.56 10.20 -11.20
C LYS A 54 -9.34 9.59 -10.03
N ASP A 55 -10.45 8.92 -10.35
CA ASP A 55 -11.39 8.35 -9.39
C ASP A 55 -11.06 6.87 -9.04
N ASN A 56 -10.17 6.21 -9.80
CA ASN A 56 -9.78 4.82 -9.57
C ASN A 56 -8.57 4.66 -8.63
N GLN A 57 -8.00 5.77 -8.16
CA GLN A 57 -6.92 5.72 -7.19
C GLN A 57 -7.44 5.25 -5.83
N VAL A 58 -6.80 4.21 -5.30
CA VAL A 58 -7.20 3.55 -4.06
C VAL A 58 -6.20 3.86 -2.97
N LYS A 59 -6.67 4.03 -1.74
CA LYS A 59 -5.80 4.15 -0.57
C LYS A 59 -5.52 2.75 -0.04
N VAL A 60 -4.26 2.32 -0.07
CA VAL A 60 -3.80 1.03 0.44
C VAL A 60 -2.70 1.30 1.44
N ASN A 61 -2.93 0.96 2.71
CA ASN A 61 -1.95 1.16 3.79
C ASN A 61 -1.35 2.58 3.87
N GLY A 62 -2.17 3.61 3.61
CA GLY A 62 -1.73 5.02 3.62
C GLY A 62 -1.16 5.55 2.30
N TYR A 63 -0.95 4.68 1.31
CA TYR A 63 -0.47 5.06 -0.02
C TYR A 63 -1.64 5.23 -0.99
N ARG A 64 -1.57 6.26 -1.82
CA ARG A 64 -2.51 6.46 -2.92
C ARG A 64 -1.94 5.77 -4.16
N ILE A 65 -2.58 4.68 -4.58
CA ILE A 65 -2.09 3.77 -5.62
C ILE A 65 -3.03 3.85 -6.82
N ASP A 66 -2.47 3.84 -8.03
CA ASP A 66 -3.22 3.61 -9.26
C ASP A 66 -3.12 2.12 -9.64
N PRO A 67 -4.23 1.35 -9.58
CA PRO A 67 -4.23 -0.04 -10.01
C PRO A 67 -3.78 -0.24 -11.47
N GLY A 68 -4.02 0.75 -12.35
CA GLY A 68 -3.63 0.69 -13.75
C GLY A 68 -2.12 0.60 -13.96
N GLU A 69 -1.32 1.18 -13.07
CA GLU A 69 0.14 1.05 -13.11
C GLU A 69 0.59 -0.40 -12.86
N ILE A 70 -0.11 -1.09 -11.95
CA ILE A 70 0.19 -2.48 -11.62
C ILE A 70 -0.27 -3.40 -12.76
N GLU A 71 -1.46 -3.14 -13.33
CA GLU A 71 -1.97 -3.85 -14.50
C GLU A 71 -1.01 -3.72 -15.69
N TYR A 72 -0.50 -2.52 -15.93
CA TYR A 72 0.49 -2.26 -16.97
C TYR A 72 1.76 -3.10 -16.76
N GLN A 73 2.32 -3.12 -15.55
CA GLN A 73 3.49 -3.97 -15.27
C GLN A 73 3.16 -5.45 -15.46
N LEU A 74 2.03 -5.93 -14.93
CA LEU A 74 1.60 -7.32 -15.08
C LEU A 74 1.49 -7.75 -16.56
N SER A 75 0.96 -6.89 -17.43
CA SER A 75 0.85 -7.18 -18.87
C SER A 75 2.19 -7.34 -19.60
N ARG A 76 3.30 -6.92 -18.99
CA ARG A 76 4.65 -7.10 -19.54
C ARG A 76 5.28 -8.44 -19.13
N HIS A 77 4.65 -9.17 -18.22
CA HIS A 77 5.10 -10.52 -17.86
C HIS A 77 4.73 -11.49 -18.98
N ALA A 78 5.71 -12.25 -19.50
CA ALA A 78 5.53 -13.11 -20.68
C ALA A 78 4.42 -14.16 -20.53
N GLY A 79 4.07 -14.53 -19.30
CA GLY A 79 3.03 -15.51 -19.02
C GLY A 79 1.63 -14.93 -18.73
N ILE A 80 1.48 -13.60 -18.63
CA ILE A 80 0.19 -12.95 -18.34
C ILE A 80 -0.36 -12.35 -19.63
N GLU A 81 -1.50 -12.85 -20.09
CA GLU A 81 -2.19 -12.31 -21.26
C GLU A 81 -2.97 -11.04 -20.92
N LYS A 82 -3.60 -11.03 -19.74
CA LYS A 82 -4.41 -9.92 -19.26
C LYS A 82 -4.49 -9.93 -17.74
N ALA A 83 -4.43 -8.75 -17.14
CA ALA A 83 -4.56 -8.58 -15.70
C ALA A 83 -5.50 -7.42 -15.37
N ILE A 84 -6.26 -7.57 -14.29
CA ILE A 84 -7.06 -6.50 -13.67
C ILE A 84 -6.77 -6.50 -12.17
N VAL A 85 -6.53 -5.32 -11.61
CA VAL A 85 -6.20 -5.14 -10.20
C VAL A 85 -7.33 -4.40 -9.52
N LEU A 86 -7.90 -5.02 -8.48
CA LEU A 86 -9.00 -4.45 -7.72
C LEU A 86 -8.62 -4.20 -6.26
N PRO A 87 -9.08 -3.08 -5.66
CA PRO A 87 -9.07 -2.93 -4.22
C PRO A 87 -10.05 -3.93 -3.60
N ILE A 88 -9.62 -4.58 -2.54
CA ILE A 88 -10.43 -5.51 -1.76
C ILE A 88 -10.36 -5.12 -0.28
N GLN A 89 -11.47 -5.27 0.44
CA GLN A 89 -11.48 -5.11 1.90
C GLN A 89 -11.20 -6.46 2.57
N ILE A 90 -10.25 -6.49 3.50
CA ILE A 90 -9.95 -7.62 4.39
C ILE A 90 -9.73 -7.02 5.78
N ASP A 91 -10.52 -7.45 6.77
CA ASP A 91 -10.42 -6.99 8.17
C ASP A 91 -10.34 -5.45 8.32
N ASN A 92 -11.22 -4.73 7.61
CA ASN A 92 -11.27 -3.25 7.53
C ASN A 92 -10.03 -2.57 6.92
N LEU A 93 -9.13 -3.33 6.30
CA LEU A 93 -8.01 -2.81 5.54
C LEU A 93 -8.25 -2.98 4.04
N THR A 94 -7.90 -1.94 3.29
CA THR A 94 -7.89 -2.00 1.83
C THR A 94 -6.59 -2.64 1.36
N GLN A 95 -6.69 -3.74 0.64
CA GLN A 95 -5.59 -4.44 -0.02
C GLN A 95 -5.83 -4.54 -1.54
N LEU A 96 -4.87 -5.10 -2.27
CA LEU A 96 -4.93 -5.24 -3.73
C LEU A 96 -5.02 -6.72 -4.13
N SER A 97 -5.94 -7.05 -5.03
CA SER A 97 -6.06 -8.37 -5.63
C SER A 97 -5.86 -8.29 -7.13
N ALA A 98 -4.99 -9.13 -7.69
CA ALA A 98 -4.75 -9.21 -9.12
C ALA A 98 -5.43 -10.44 -9.72
N TYR A 99 -6.34 -10.21 -10.66
CA TYR A 99 -6.98 -11.25 -11.46
C TYR A 99 -6.18 -11.39 -12.75
N CYS A 100 -5.59 -12.56 -12.97
CA CYS A 100 -4.68 -12.80 -14.08
C CYS A 100 -5.23 -13.90 -14.98
N GLN A 101 -5.27 -13.62 -16.28
CA GLN A 101 -5.46 -14.64 -17.31
C GLN A 101 -4.09 -15.05 -17.84
N THR A 102 -3.80 -16.34 -17.81
CA THR A 102 -2.50 -16.90 -18.19
C THR A 102 -2.67 -17.99 -19.23
N ALA A 103 -1.72 -18.08 -20.17
CA ALA A 103 -1.70 -19.13 -21.19
C ALA A 103 -1.13 -20.46 -20.66
N LYS A 104 -0.36 -20.38 -19.56
CA LYS A 104 0.35 -21.49 -18.92
C LYS A 104 0.22 -21.37 -17.41
N ASP A 105 0.49 -22.48 -16.72
CA ASP A 105 0.63 -22.47 -15.27
C ASP A 105 1.89 -21.69 -14.89
N ILE A 106 1.72 -20.69 -14.02
CA ILE A 106 2.77 -19.79 -13.57
C ILE A 106 2.69 -19.73 -12.06
N GLU A 107 3.85 -19.78 -11.43
CA GLU A 107 3.96 -19.66 -9.99
C GLU A 107 3.74 -18.21 -9.55
N ILE A 108 2.94 -18.01 -8.49
CA ILE A 108 2.67 -16.67 -7.94
C ILE A 108 3.98 -15.99 -7.48
N SER A 109 4.96 -16.77 -7.02
CA SER A 109 6.29 -16.27 -6.63
C SER A 109 7.04 -15.61 -7.79
N GLU A 110 6.94 -16.17 -9.00
CA GLU A 110 7.54 -15.62 -10.22
C GLU A 110 6.94 -14.25 -10.56
N ILE A 111 5.61 -14.14 -10.50
CA ILE A 111 4.89 -12.88 -10.75
C ILE A 111 5.29 -11.82 -9.71
N ARG A 112 5.35 -12.19 -8.43
CA ARG A 112 5.78 -11.29 -7.35
C ARG A 112 7.22 -10.82 -7.54
N GLU A 113 8.13 -11.73 -7.88
CA GLU A 113 9.52 -11.38 -8.15
C GLU A 113 9.62 -10.39 -9.32
N PHE A 114 8.89 -10.65 -10.40
CA PHE A 114 8.85 -9.76 -11.56
C PHE A 114 8.37 -8.36 -11.18
N LEU A 115 7.24 -8.24 -10.48
CA LEU A 115 6.73 -6.94 -10.03
C LEU A 115 7.69 -6.22 -9.08
N SER A 116 8.38 -6.95 -8.21
CA SER A 116 9.32 -6.35 -7.24
C SER A 116 10.54 -5.67 -7.88
N LYS A 117 10.82 -5.96 -9.15
CA LYS A 117 11.92 -5.32 -9.91
C LYS A 117 11.59 -3.89 -10.35
N SER A 118 10.30 -3.57 -10.51
CA SER A 118 9.85 -2.27 -11.05
C SER A 118 8.90 -1.51 -10.13
N LEU A 119 8.24 -2.19 -9.18
CA LEU A 119 7.25 -1.59 -8.30
C LEU A 119 7.70 -1.59 -6.84
N PRO A 120 7.37 -0.52 -6.09
CA PRO A 120 7.46 -0.55 -4.64
C PRO A 120 6.60 -1.65 -4.04
N VAL A 121 7.08 -2.17 -2.92
CA VAL A 121 6.48 -3.26 -2.16
C VAL A 121 4.98 -3.08 -1.87
N TYR A 122 4.53 -1.87 -1.53
CA TYR A 122 3.13 -1.59 -1.22
C TYR A 122 2.19 -1.63 -2.44
N MET A 123 2.74 -1.64 -3.66
CA MET A 123 1.98 -1.77 -4.91
C MET A 123 1.87 -3.23 -5.37
N ILE A 124 2.58 -4.16 -4.74
CA ILE A 124 2.50 -5.58 -5.08
C ILE A 124 1.17 -6.13 -4.53
N PRO A 125 0.29 -6.73 -5.37
CA PRO A 125 -0.96 -7.33 -4.92
C PRO A 125 -0.76 -8.34 -3.79
N THR A 126 -1.66 -8.35 -2.81
CA THR A 126 -1.61 -9.30 -1.68
C THR A 126 -2.13 -10.67 -2.11
N SER A 127 -3.02 -10.73 -3.09
CA SER A 127 -3.57 -11.97 -3.66
C SER A 127 -3.50 -11.97 -5.18
N PHE A 128 -3.31 -13.15 -5.76
CA PHE A 128 -3.31 -13.41 -7.20
C PHE A 128 -4.31 -14.51 -7.49
N ILE A 129 -5.26 -14.24 -8.39
CA ILE A 129 -6.33 -15.16 -8.75
C ILE A 129 -6.22 -15.44 -10.24
N PHE A 130 -5.93 -16.69 -10.59
CA PHE A 130 -5.91 -17.11 -11.99
C PHE A 130 -7.33 -17.37 -12.48
N ILE A 131 -7.68 -16.75 -13.59
CA ILE A 131 -8.99 -16.88 -14.24
C ILE A 131 -8.83 -17.32 -15.69
N LYS A 132 -9.66 -18.26 -16.13
CA LYS A 132 -9.64 -18.75 -17.51
C LYS A 132 -10.11 -17.70 -18.50
N GLN A 133 -11.10 -16.90 -18.10
CA GLN A 133 -11.68 -15.84 -18.91
C GLN A 133 -12.26 -14.75 -18.02
N PHE A 134 -12.09 -13.49 -18.43
CA PHE A 134 -12.70 -12.36 -17.73
C PHE A 134 -14.22 -12.33 -17.94
N PRO A 135 -15.03 -12.18 -16.86
CA PRO A 135 -16.46 -11.98 -17.00
C PRO A 135 -16.71 -10.65 -17.70
N LEU A 136 -17.67 -10.64 -18.63
CA LEU A 136 -18.06 -9.47 -19.39
C LEU A 136 -19.50 -9.09 -19.07
N THR A 137 -19.75 -7.80 -18.95
CA THR A 137 -21.08 -7.20 -18.92
C THR A 137 -21.78 -7.40 -20.28
N ARG A 138 -23.10 -7.16 -20.33
CA ARG A 138 -23.90 -7.20 -21.57
C ARG A 138 -23.37 -6.28 -22.68
N HIS A 139 -22.57 -5.28 -22.33
CA HIS A 139 -21.95 -4.34 -23.27
C HIS A 139 -20.50 -4.70 -23.64
N GLY A 140 -20.02 -5.91 -23.29
CA GLY A 140 -18.68 -6.38 -23.62
C GLY A 140 -17.54 -5.78 -22.78
N LYS A 141 -17.86 -4.96 -21.76
CA LYS A 141 -16.86 -4.47 -20.78
C LYS A 141 -16.63 -5.49 -19.69
N ILE A 142 -15.44 -5.51 -19.08
CA ILE A 142 -15.13 -6.39 -17.94
C ILE A 142 -16.09 -6.10 -16.78
N ASP A 143 -16.69 -7.14 -16.23
CA ASP A 143 -17.55 -7.05 -15.06
C ASP A 143 -16.71 -7.10 -13.77
N LEU A 144 -16.36 -5.92 -13.27
CA LEU A 144 -15.57 -5.79 -12.04
C LEU A 144 -16.30 -6.30 -10.79
N ARG A 145 -17.65 -6.34 -10.81
CA ARG A 145 -18.42 -6.85 -9.66
C ARG A 145 -18.31 -8.36 -9.59
N SER A 146 -18.49 -9.06 -10.71
CA SER A 146 -18.30 -10.51 -10.77
C SER A 146 -16.87 -10.92 -10.42
N LEU A 147 -15.86 -10.14 -10.81
CA LEU A 147 -14.49 -10.37 -10.37
C LEU A 147 -14.36 -10.30 -8.86
N ALA A 148 -14.88 -9.25 -8.23
CA ALA A 148 -14.83 -9.08 -6.77
C ALA A 148 -15.52 -10.24 -6.03
N GLU A 149 -16.59 -10.81 -6.58
CA GLU A 149 -17.30 -11.95 -6.02
C GLU A 149 -16.49 -13.26 -6.07
N ILE A 150 -15.72 -13.50 -7.15
CA ILE A 150 -14.84 -14.68 -7.29
C ILE A 150 -13.87 -14.78 -6.10
N LYS A 151 -13.31 -13.65 -5.67
CA LYS A 151 -12.39 -13.60 -4.53
C LYS A 151 -13.07 -13.95 -3.20
N SER A 152 -14.32 -13.54 -3.00
CA SER A 152 -15.09 -13.92 -1.80
C SER A 152 -15.29 -15.44 -1.72
N THR A 153 -15.45 -16.12 -2.86
CA THR A 153 -15.55 -17.58 -2.91
C THR A 153 -14.19 -18.27 -2.73
N ASN A 154 -13.10 -17.72 -3.30
CA ASN A 154 -11.75 -18.27 -3.15
C ASN A 154 -11.11 -18.06 -1.75
N GLN A 155 -11.73 -17.28 -0.85
CA GLN A 155 -11.38 -17.34 0.58
C GLN A 155 -11.68 -18.72 1.22
N LEU A 156 -12.37 -19.61 0.51
CA LEU A 156 -12.64 -20.99 0.94
C LEU A 156 -11.57 -22.01 0.51
N THR A 157 -10.58 -21.66 -0.31
CA THR A 157 -9.39 -22.52 -0.46
C THR A 157 -8.46 -22.28 0.72
N GLN A 158 -8.84 -22.81 1.89
CA GLN A 158 -7.89 -23.04 2.97
C GLN A 158 -6.79 -23.95 2.40
N VAL A 159 -5.59 -23.40 2.23
CA VAL A 159 -4.39 -24.24 2.15
C VAL A 159 -4.47 -25.18 3.36
N ALA A 160 -4.39 -26.48 3.12
CA ALA A 160 -4.52 -27.47 4.19
C ALA A 160 -3.52 -27.11 5.29
N TYR A 161 -4.04 -26.89 6.51
CA TYR A 161 -3.23 -26.50 7.64
C TYR A 161 -2.05 -27.46 7.81
N THR A 162 -0.84 -26.91 7.78
CA THR A 162 0.39 -27.67 7.99
C THR A 162 1.12 -27.07 9.19
N ALA A 163 1.30 -27.88 10.22
CA ALA A 163 2.02 -27.47 11.44
C ALA A 163 3.52 -27.22 11.17
N SER A 164 4.18 -26.50 12.09
CA SER A 164 5.63 -26.30 12.06
C SER A 164 6.38 -27.63 12.08
N ARG A 165 7.35 -27.79 11.17
CA ARG A 165 8.10 -29.04 10.98
C ARG A 165 9.45 -29.06 11.72
N ASN A 166 9.94 -27.89 12.12
CA ASN A 166 11.22 -27.72 12.82
C ASN A 166 11.17 -26.52 13.78
N ASN A 167 12.18 -26.43 14.67
CA ASN A 167 12.26 -25.38 15.69
C ASN A 167 12.30 -23.95 15.12
N LEU A 168 12.91 -23.76 13.95
CA LEU A 168 12.95 -22.45 13.29
C LEU A 168 11.54 -22.03 12.85
N GLU A 169 10.81 -22.92 12.18
CA GLU A 169 9.41 -22.68 11.80
C GLU A 169 8.54 -22.44 13.03
N SER A 170 8.71 -23.19 14.12
CA SER A 170 7.93 -23.00 15.36
C SER A 170 8.17 -21.61 15.98
N LYS A 171 9.40 -21.09 15.95
CA LYS A 171 9.69 -19.71 16.40
C LYS A 171 9.02 -18.68 15.49
N LEU A 172 9.09 -18.87 14.17
CA LEU A 172 8.48 -17.97 13.20
C LEU A 172 6.94 -17.96 13.29
N VAL A 173 6.31 -19.12 13.48
CA VAL A 173 4.86 -19.25 13.77
C VAL A 173 4.51 -18.41 15.01
N ASN A 174 5.22 -18.59 16.12
CA ASN A 174 4.98 -17.82 17.35
C ASN A 174 5.10 -16.30 17.14
N ILE A 175 6.07 -15.84 16.33
CA ILE A 175 6.21 -14.42 16.00
C ILE A 175 5.00 -13.93 15.20
N TRP A 176 4.58 -14.69 14.20
CA TRP A 176 3.44 -14.33 13.35
C TRP A 176 2.13 -14.30 14.13
N GLU A 177 1.84 -15.31 14.94
CA GLU A 177 0.61 -15.41 15.73
C GLU A 177 0.50 -14.26 16.73
N LYS A 178 1.61 -13.85 17.35
CA LYS A 178 1.64 -12.67 18.25
C LYS A 178 1.36 -11.36 17.51
N ILE A 179 1.89 -11.20 16.30
CA ILE A 179 1.80 -9.94 15.56
C ILE A 179 0.47 -9.81 14.82
N LEU A 180 -0.01 -10.91 14.24
CA LEU A 180 -1.29 -10.99 13.52
C LEU A 180 -2.47 -11.24 14.46
N THR A 181 -2.21 -11.59 15.72
CA THR A 181 -3.24 -11.96 16.72
C THR A 181 -4.20 -13.03 16.20
N LYS A 182 -3.68 -13.99 15.41
CA LYS A 182 -4.44 -15.05 14.73
C LYS A 182 -3.80 -16.40 15.04
N HIS A 183 -4.62 -17.40 15.34
CA HIS A 183 -4.21 -18.77 15.61
C HIS A 183 -5.30 -19.75 15.14
N PRO A 184 -4.95 -20.93 14.57
CA PRO A 184 -3.60 -21.37 14.23
C PRO A 184 -3.11 -20.78 12.89
N ILE A 185 -1.80 -20.60 12.73
CA ILE A 185 -1.17 -20.25 11.45
C ILE A 185 -0.35 -21.44 10.93
N GLY A 186 -0.64 -21.87 9.70
CA GLY A 186 0.10 -22.92 9.00
C GLY A 186 1.39 -22.42 8.35
N VAL A 187 2.37 -23.30 8.16
CA VAL A 187 3.69 -22.89 7.61
C VAL A 187 3.65 -22.41 6.16
N PHE A 188 2.61 -22.78 5.43
CA PHE A 188 2.36 -22.38 4.04
C PHE A 188 1.33 -21.26 3.92
N ASP A 189 0.79 -20.76 5.03
CA ASP A 189 -0.12 -19.62 5.00
C ASP A 189 0.63 -18.39 4.49
N ASN A 190 0.02 -17.71 3.53
CA ASN A 190 0.56 -16.48 2.99
C ASN A 190 0.28 -15.32 3.96
N PHE A 191 1.34 -14.67 4.44
CA PHE A 191 1.30 -13.55 5.39
C PHE A 191 0.25 -12.50 5.02
N PHE A 192 0.18 -12.12 3.74
CA PHE A 192 -0.67 -11.04 3.29
C PHE A 192 -2.14 -11.47 3.14
N GLU A 193 -2.38 -12.74 2.84
CA GLU A 193 -3.72 -13.31 2.71
C GLU A 193 -4.38 -13.51 4.08
N ILE A 194 -3.58 -13.70 5.14
CA ILE A 194 -4.06 -13.84 6.51
C ILE A 194 -4.11 -12.52 7.30
N GLY A 195 -4.08 -11.37 6.61
CA GLY A 195 -4.25 -10.03 7.22
C GLY A 195 -2.94 -9.24 7.42
N GLY A 196 -1.81 -9.80 7.02
CA GLY A 196 -0.52 -9.11 7.07
C GLY A 196 -0.42 -7.93 6.10
N HIS A 197 0.27 -6.89 6.54
CA HIS A 197 0.60 -5.72 5.72
C HIS A 197 2.00 -5.19 6.07
N SER A 198 2.48 -4.18 5.34
CA SER A 198 3.87 -3.67 5.45
C SER A 198 4.29 -3.28 6.87
N LEU A 199 3.40 -2.67 7.65
CA LEU A 199 3.68 -2.31 9.05
C LEU A 199 3.84 -3.56 9.95
N LEU A 200 2.94 -4.54 9.81
CA LEU A 200 3.05 -5.80 10.56
C LEU A 200 4.29 -6.58 10.12
N LEU A 201 4.61 -6.57 8.83
CA LEU A 201 5.83 -7.18 8.34
C LEU A 201 7.08 -6.51 8.92
N SER A 202 7.11 -5.17 9.01
CA SER A 202 8.23 -4.48 9.66
C SER A 202 8.41 -4.92 11.11
N ARG A 203 7.30 -5.16 11.83
CA ARG A 203 7.35 -5.74 13.19
C ARG A 203 7.86 -7.18 13.16
N VAL A 204 7.41 -8.02 12.23
CA VAL A 204 7.90 -9.40 12.05
C VAL A 204 9.40 -9.41 11.84
N VAL A 205 9.91 -8.62 10.89
CA VAL A 205 11.35 -8.52 10.60
C VAL A 205 12.13 -8.06 11.85
N THR A 206 11.59 -7.12 12.62
CA THR A 206 12.22 -6.65 13.87
C THR A 206 12.30 -7.76 14.92
N HIS A 207 11.22 -8.54 15.09
CA HIS A 207 11.20 -9.68 16.02
C HIS A 207 12.11 -10.83 15.56
N VAL A 208 12.12 -11.14 14.26
CA VAL A 208 13.03 -12.11 13.65
C VAL A 208 14.49 -11.71 13.91
N HIS A 209 14.83 -10.46 13.68
CA HIS A 209 16.16 -9.93 13.98
C HIS A 209 16.50 -10.10 15.47
N LYS A 210 15.60 -9.71 16.37
CA LYS A 210 15.83 -9.79 17.82
C LYS A 210 15.96 -11.22 18.34
N GLU A 211 15.18 -12.17 17.83
CA GLU A 211 15.11 -13.53 18.36
C GLU A 211 16.07 -14.51 17.67
N LEU A 212 16.42 -14.25 16.41
CA LEU A 212 17.24 -15.13 15.57
C LEU A 212 18.58 -14.51 15.16
N ASN A 213 18.79 -13.22 15.43
CA ASN A 213 20.01 -12.48 15.07
C ASN A 213 20.30 -12.50 13.55
N VAL A 214 19.24 -12.45 12.74
CA VAL A 214 19.31 -12.46 11.27
C VAL A 214 18.53 -11.28 10.71
N LEU A 215 19.18 -10.50 9.86
CA LEU A 215 18.55 -9.37 9.17
C LEU A 215 17.87 -9.86 7.89
N VAL A 216 16.55 -9.78 7.87
CA VAL A 216 15.73 -10.11 6.70
C VAL A 216 15.33 -8.81 6.01
N LYS A 217 15.74 -8.63 4.76
CA LYS A 217 15.29 -7.48 3.97
C LYS A 217 13.79 -7.62 3.71
N LEU A 218 13.05 -6.52 3.89
CA LEU A 218 11.60 -6.49 3.64
C LEU A 218 11.27 -6.99 2.23
N ALA A 219 12.04 -6.58 1.23
CA ALA A 219 11.86 -6.98 -0.17
C ALA A 219 12.02 -8.49 -0.39
N ASP A 220 12.89 -9.16 0.37
CA ASP A 220 13.10 -10.60 0.23
C ASP A 220 11.94 -11.40 0.83
N PHE A 221 11.37 -10.94 1.95
CA PHE A 221 10.15 -11.54 2.50
C PHE A 221 8.98 -11.50 1.50
N PHE A 222 8.82 -10.41 0.74
CA PHE A 222 7.74 -10.29 -0.25
C PHE A 222 7.82 -11.34 -1.37
N LYS A 223 9.00 -11.89 -1.64
CA LYS A 223 9.20 -12.98 -2.61
C LYS A 223 8.78 -14.33 -2.04
N VAL A 224 8.88 -14.49 -0.72
CA VAL A 224 8.62 -15.74 0.00
C VAL A 224 7.68 -15.50 1.21
N PRO A 225 6.42 -15.11 0.99
CA PRO A 225 5.53 -14.59 2.03
C PRO A 225 4.91 -15.69 2.91
N THR A 226 5.62 -16.80 3.14
CA THR A 226 5.18 -17.92 3.98
C THR A 226 6.22 -18.17 5.06
N ILE A 227 5.83 -18.85 6.14
CA ILE A 227 6.79 -19.22 7.20
C ILE A 227 7.85 -20.18 6.66
N ALA A 228 7.47 -21.15 5.83
CA ALA A 228 8.41 -22.05 5.18
C ALA A 228 9.42 -21.30 4.29
N GLY A 229 8.93 -20.31 3.54
CA GLY A 229 9.76 -19.46 2.69
C GLY A 229 10.71 -18.57 3.50
N LEU A 230 10.21 -17.95 4.58
CA LEU A 230 11.02 -17.17 5.51
C LEU A 230 12.07 -18.04 6.23
N ALA A 231 11.71 -19.25 6.65
CA ALA A 231 12.64 -20.18 7.28
C ALA A 231 13.79 -20.54 6.34
N ALA A 232 13.49 -20.80 5.06
CA ALA A 232 14.50 -21.06 4.04
C ALA A 232 15.39 -19.84 3.77
N LEU A 233 14.83 -18.62 3.82
CA LEU A 233 15.60 -17.38 3.71
C LEU A 233 16.55 -17.21 4.90
N VAL A 234 16.03 -17.32 6.13
CA VAL A 234 16.81 -17.20 7.37
C VAL A 234 17.93 -18.23 7.44
N ALA A 235 17.69 -19.47 6.98
CA ALA A 235 18.70 -20.52 6.95
C ALA A 235 19.86 -20.24 5.97
N LYS A 236 19.63 -19.43 4.93
CA LYS A 236 20.65 -19.05 3.94
C LYS A 236 21.40 -17.77 4.31
N THR A 237 20.79 -16.90 5.09
CA THR A 237 21.39 -15.63 5.50
C THR A 237 22.42 -15.89 6.60
N GLN A 238 23.67 -15.49 6.35
CA GLN A 238 24.68 -15.47 7.41
C GLN A 238 24.27 -14.46 8.49
N TYR A 239 24.66 -14.73 9.74
CA TYR A 239 24.49 -13.81 10.86
C TYR A 239 25.06 -12.43 10.49
N ASP A 240 24.19 -11.48 10.20
CA ASP A 240 24.55 -10.08 10.00
C ASP A 240 24.30 -9.38 11.33
N PHE A 241 25.29 -9.45 12.21
CA PHE A 241 25.24 -8.80 13.50
C PHE A 241 25.38 -7.29 13.30
N GLN A 242 24.24 -6.59 13.24
CA GLN A 242 24.27 -5.14 13.41
C GLN A 242 24.35 -4.82 14.89
N GLU A 243 25.39 -4.07 15.26
CA GLU A 243 25.47 -3.54 16.62
C GLU A 243 24.21 -2.72 16.91
N PRO A 244 23.59 -2.91 18.09
CA PRO A 244 22.49 -2.06 18.53
C PRO A 244 22.90 -0.59 18.44
N ILE A 245 21.93 0.29 18.16
CA ILE A 245 22.19 1.74 18.23
C ILE A 245 22.64 2.07 19.66
N ALA A 246 23.93 2.32 19.81
CA ALA A 246 24.52 2.59 21.10
C ALA A 246 23.99 3.92 21.65
N THR A 247 23.67 3.94 22.93
CA THR A 247 23.40 5.19 23.64
C THR A 247 24.69 6.00 23.70
N ILE A 248 24.70 7.15 23.04
CA ILE A 248 25.82 8.09 23.11
C ILE A 248 25.80 8.83 24.45
N THR A 249 26.98 9.19 24.96
CA THR A 249 27.10 10.03 26.14
C THR A 249 26.59 11.44 25.87
N GLN A 250 26.17 12.16 26.91
CA GLN A 250 25.70 13.54 26.78
C GLN A 250 26.80 14.45 26.20
N GLN A 251 26.46 15.21 25.16
CA GLN A 251 27.36 16.15 24.48
C GLN A 251 26.73 17.55 24.43
N LYS A 252 27.56 18.57 24.16
CA LYS A 252 27.08 19.96 23.97
C LYS A 252 26.24 20.13 22.70
N SER A 253 26.50 19.32 21.68
CA SER A 253 25.77 19.32 20.41
C SER A 253 25.85 17.95 19.77
N TYR A 254 24.89 17.67 18.87
CA TYR A 254 24.81 16.42 18.13
C TYR A 254 24.69 16.71 16.63
N PRO A 255 25.23 15.85 15.75
CA PRO A 255 25.06 16.01 14.31
C PRO A 255 23.59 15.81 13.92
N MET A 256 23.06 16.71 13.10
CA MET A 256 21.73 16.56 12.52
C MET A 256 21.67 15.35 11.60
N SER A 257 20.56 14.61 11.66
CA SER A 257 20.19 13.65 10.63
C SER A 257 20.03 14.34 9.27
N HIS A 258 20.11 13.56 8.18
CA HIS A 258 19.90 14.08 6.82
C HIS A 258 18.53 14.77 6.67
N GLY A 259 17.49 14.23 7.30
CA GLY A 259 16.15 14.82 7.30
C GLY A 259 16.08 16.16 8.05
N GLN A 260 16.66 16.23 9.25
CA GLN A 260 16.74 17.48 10.01
C GLN A 260 17.54 18.55 9.26
N ARG A 261 18.68 18.20 8.66
CA ARG A 261 19.50 19.15 7.90
C ARG A 261 18.75 19.74 6.71
N ARG A 262 17.96 18.93 6.00
CA ARG A 262 17.09 19.41 4.92
C ARG A 262 16.05 20.40 5.43
N LEU A 263 15.32 20.06 6.49
CA LEU A 263 14.29 20.94 7.05
C LEU A 263 14.88 22.26 7.56
N TRP A 264 16.01 22.18 8.27
CA TRP A 264 16.75 23.34 8.72
C TRP A 264 17.19 24.23 7.55
N ALA A 265 17.69 23.64 6.47
CA ALA A 265 18.08 24.40 5.27
C ALA A 265 16.88 25.10 4.60
N LEU A 266 15.71 24.46 4.58
CA LEU A 266 14.48 25.07 4.03
C LEU A 266 14.02 26.27 4.87
N GLU A 267 14.11 26.15 6.20
CA GLU A 267 13.81 27.25 7.13
C GLU A 267 14.74 28.46 6.91
N PHE A 268 16.01 28.23 6.53
CA PHE A 268 16.94 29.31 6.20
C PHE A 268 16.57 30.05 4.91
N LEU A 269 15.92 29.37 3.95
CA LEU A 269 15.50 29.98 2.68
C LEU A 269 14.24 30.83 2.84
N ASP A 270 13.31 30.41 3.70
CA ASP A 270 12.10 31.16 4.05
C ASP A 270 11.72 30.94 5.51
N ARG A 271 12.12 31.89 6.37
CA ARG A 271 11.95 31.82 7.83
C ARG A 271 10.51 31.93 8.33
N ASN A 272 9.56 32.25 7.45
CA ASN A 272 8.16 32.46 7.84
C ASN A 272 7.21 31.49 7.12
N HIS A 273 7.73 30.46 6.45
CA HIS A 273 6.85 29.49 5.80
C HIS A 273 6.10 28.65 6.84
N THR A 274 4.85 28.29 6.54
CA THR A 274 4.05 27.37 7.38
C THR A 274 3.98 25.97 6.79
N ALA A 275 4.72 25.70 5.70
CA ALA A 275 4.60 24.50 4.88
C ALA A 275 4.82 23.19 5.64
N TYR A 276 5.62 23.22 6.71
CA TYR A 276 5.93 22.06 7.55
C TYR A 276 5.34 22.15 8.96
N GLY A 277 4.49 23.15 9.23
CA GLY A 277 3.70 23.19 10.46
C GLY A 277 2.73 22.01 10.48
N MET A 278 2.68 21.27 11.58
CA MET A 278 1.76 20.14 11.77
C MET A 278 0.67 20.47 12.82
N PRO A 279 -0.16 21.51 12.62
CA PRO A 279 -1.20 21.84 13.59
C PRO A 279 -2.23 20.71 13.64
N SER A 280 -2.59 20.29 14.84
CA SER A 280 -3.67 19.33 15.09
C SER A 280 -4.64 19.93 16.08
N ALA A 281 -5.94 19.82 15.81
CA ALA A 281 -7.01 20.25 16.70
C ALA A 281 -7.88 19.04 17.03
N TYR A 282 -8.20 18.88 18.32
CA TYR A 282 -9.03 17.78 18.81
C TYR A 282 -10.21 18.35 19.58
N GLN A 283 -11.42 17.86 19.27
CA GLN A 283 -12.62 18.17 20.02
C GLN A 283 -12.85 17.07 21.06
N PHE A 284 -12.92 17.46 22.32
CA PHE A 284 -13.26 16.57 23.43
C PHE A 284 -14.71 16.82 23.84
N ASN A 285 -15.51 15.75 23.93
CA ASN A 285 -16.89 15.81 24.42
C ASN A 285 -16.96 15.17 25.81
N GLY A 286 -17.52 15.89 26.79
CA GLY A 286 -17.63 15.45 28.18
C GLY A 286 -16.69 16.22 29.13
N ASN A 287 -16.49 15.68 30.34
CA ASN A 287 -15.70 16.32 31.38
C ASN A 287 -14.20 16.03 31.21
N LEU A 288 -13.48 16.93 30.54
CA LEU A 288 -12.03 16.85 30.42
C LEU A 288 -11.36 17.43 31.69
N ASN A 289 -10.54 16.63 32.36
CA ASN A 289 -9.65 17.13 33.42
C ASN A 289 -8.45 17.83 32.78
N ILE A 290 -8.50 19.16 32.71
CA ILE A 290 -7.48 20.00 32.08
C ILE A 290 -6.10 19.82 32.74
N ALA A 291 -6.04 19.78 34.07
CA ALA A 291 -4.77 19.64 34.79
C ALA A 291 -4.10 18.28 34.52
N ALA A 292 -4.87 17.20 34.42
CA ALA A 292 -4.35 15.89 34.05
C ALA A 292 -3.86 15.87 32.58
N PHE A 293 -4.60 16.53 31.68
CA PHE A 293 -4.23 16.64 30.28
C PHE A 293 -2.92 17.42 30.08
N GLU A 294 -2.77 18.58 30.73
CA GLU A 294 -1.53 19.35 30.71
C GLU A 294 -0.34 18.56 31.26
N ASN A 295 -0.53 17.87 32.39
CA ASN A 295 0.51 17.00 32.96
C ASN A 295 0.90 15.86 32.02
N ALA A 296 -0.04 15.28 31.27
CA ALA A 296 0.29 14.26 30.28
C ALA A 296 1.19 14.81 29.16
N PHE A 297 0.92 16.02 28.67
CA PHE A 297 1.78 16.69 27.69
C PHE A 297 3.17 17.02 28.26
N GLN A 298 3.24 17.51 29.50
CA GLN A 298 4.52 17.78 30.16
C GLN A 298 5.36 16.50 30.28
N HIS A 299 4.75 15.37 30.66
CA HIS A 299 5.45 14.09 30.68
C HIS A 299 5.93 13.64 29.29
N LEU A 300 5.14 13.86 28.23
CA LEU A 300 5.58 13.57 26.86
C LEU A 300 6.78 14.42 26.46
N ILE A 301 6.77 15.73 26.75
CA ILE A 301 7.88 16.65 26.47
C ILE A 301 9.14 16.24 27.26
N GLN A 302 9.00 15.85 28.52
CA GLN A 302 10.12 15.39 29.34
C GLN A 302 10.71 14.07 28.78
N ARG A 303 9.83 13.12 28.41
CA ARG A 303 10.21 11.80 27.89
C ARG A 303 10.91 11.86 26.54
N HIS A 304 10.50 12.75 25.64
CA HIS A 304 10.98 12.78 24.25
C HIS A 304 11.88 14.00 24.01
N GLU A 305 13.20 13.77 23.91
CA GLU A 305 14.21 14.83 23.72
C GLU A 305 13.95 15.73 22.51
N ILE A 306 13.39 15.17 21.43
CA ILE A 306 13.06 15.92 20.21
C ILE A 306 12.05 17.05 20.43
N LEU A 307 11.23 16.98 21.48
CA LEU A 307 10.27 18.04 21.84
C LEU A 307 10.93 19.17 22.66
N ARG A 308 12.23 19.04 22.97
CA ARG A 308 13.04 20.01 23.73
C ARG A 308 14.33 20.39 22.96
N THR A 309 14.38 20.10 21.66
CA THR A 309 15.53 20.34 20.76
C THR A 309 15.25 21.49 19.82
#